data_AF-A0A3M2S1X1-F1
#
_entry.id   AF-A0A3M2S1X1-F1
#
_cell.length_a   1.000
_cell.length_b   1.000
_cell.length_c   1.000
_cell.angle_alpha   90.00
_cell.angle_beta   90.00
_cell.angle_gamma   90.00
#
_symmetry.space_group_name_H-M   'P 1'
#
loop_
_entity.id
_entity.type
_entity.pdbx_description
1 polymer ?
#
loop_
_entity_poly.entity_id
_entity_poly.type
_entity_poly.pdbx_seq_one_letter_code
_entity_poly.pdbx_strand_id
1 'polypeptide(L)'
;MGSPIGLIKLATERSVRSAIVNYRYRFNPGPSPKVSHLGTQIDPFVNPACRVVRAQPSLVLATQLNGYTPHAVVRSLLKSRTVGGRSSQSPPRSEAWDPVSGFQSSHKNSIPYHTIKMKLVSRKVPKNLEEETVSLLPEDPEDMWHAYNLILPGDIIHAHAIRKVVTTSNTGSTASERVHTELAIKVKSTFFDPVISSLRVSGTVTAENPHVTLGSHHTLDLEVNRPFTIIKPDGWDSIAKATLQETLSDDKDGAVAAVVMQEGLANICLITQFRTVLKVRVESVIPKKRDLASDQDAGMRRFYEKTLSTLLRTMDFTQSRPLLLASPGFVAGDFKQYIANQGRDKADKVLTAVAKQATVVHANSGHVHSLNEVLKSPEVLAKMKDMKFARETQYVDQFFDMLKLDDGRAWYGTSAVAKAVNDGAVGPGGGVLLVNNSLFRSEDLATRKKYVAMVEKVRSDGGEARILSSDHESGQRLTMLGDIAAILNYPMLDLDDDEDADEHDDDEHDKDTKEEMLDSVI
;
A
#
# COMPACT_ATOMS: atom_id res chain seq x y z
N MET A 1 31.42 46.88 20.23
CA MET A 1 31.77 48.31 20.16
C MET A 1 32.44 48.51 18.81
N GLY A 2 31.88 49.10 17.77
CA GLY A 2 30.91 50.19 17.67
C GLY A 2 31.57 51.27 16.81
N SER A 3 31.36 51.25 15.49
CA SER A 3 31.79 52.30 14.54
C SER A 3 31.28 51.97 13.12
N PRO A 4 30.97 52.96 12.28
CA PRO A 4 29.69 53.65 12.36
C PRO A 4 28.91 53.67 11.04
N ILE A 5 27.64 54.03 11.18
CA ILE A 5 26.66 54.35 10.13
C ILE A 5 27.10 55.60 9.36
N GLY A 6 27.04 55.53 8.02
CA GLY A 6 27.23 56.64 7.10
C GLY A 6 26.21 56.57 5.96
N LEU A 7 25.27 57.50 6.00
CA LEU A 7 24.17 57.72 5.07
C LEU A 7 24.64 58.60 3.89
N ILE A 8 23.91 58.57 2.75
CA ILE A 8 23.66 59.66 1.76
C ILE A 8 23.90 59.27 0.27
N LYS A 9 22.78 59.03 -0.44
CA LYS A 9 22.30 59.69 -1.69
C LYS A 9 23.35 60.31 -2.67
N LEU A 10 23.34 59.86 -3.94
CA LEU A 10 22.76 60.53 -5.14
C LEU A 10 23.48 60.19 -6.46
N ALA A 11 22.64 59.94 -7.48
CA ALA A 11 22.75 60.31 -8.90
C ALA A 11 23.90 59.76 -9.78
N THR A 12 23.57 59.11 -10.89
CA THR A 12 23.67 59.73 -12.25
C THR A 12 23.09 58.84 -13.37
N GLU A 13 22.49 59.51 -14.37
CA GLU A 13 21.88 58.99 -15.60
C GLU A 13 22.89 58.67 -16.72
N ARG A 14 22.53 57.75 -17.64
CA ARG A 14 22.61 57.81 -19.13
C ARG A 14 22.36 56.40 -19.71
N SER A 15 21.19 56.10 -20.29
CA SER A 15 20.81 56.24 -21.72
C SER A 15 21.73 55.50 -22.71
N VAL A 16 21.23 54.45 -23.39
CA VAL A 16 21.10 54.32 -24.87
C VAL A 16 20.16 53.15 -25.26
N ARG A 17 19.07 53.53 -25.95
CA ARG A 17 18.27 52.92 -27.04
C ARG A 17 18.49 51.46 -27.54
N SER A 18 17.33 50.81 -27.73
CA SER A 18 16.83 50.14 -28.96
C SER A 18 17.45 48.84 -29.46
N ALA A 19 16.70 47.74 -29.41
CA ALA A 19 16.24 47.00 -30.60
C ALA A 19 15.30 45.85 -30.18
N ILE A 20 14.02 45.97 -30.54
CA ILE A 20 13.06 44.87 -30.56
C ILE A 20 13.36 44.05 -31.82
N VAL A 21 13.77 42.79 -31.65
CA VAL A 21 13.84 41.82 -32.76
C VAL A 21 12.76 40.77 -32.55
N ASN A 22 11.80 40.81 -33.48
CA ASN A 22 10.70 39.89 -33.66
C ASN A 22 11.20 38.46 -33.96
N TYR A 23 10.72 37.46 -33.24
CA TYR A 23 10.64 36.09 -33.77
C TYR A 23 9.30 35.90 -34.49
N ARG A 24 9.39 35.88 -35.82
CA ARG A 24 8.32 35.52 -36.77
C ARG A 24 8.12 34.00 -36.76
N TYR A 25 6.94 33.54 -36.37
CA TYR A 25 6.42 32.24 -36.79
C TYR A 25 6.10 32.28 -38.30
N ARG A 26 6.77 31.44 -39.11
CA ARG A 26 6.39 31.20 -40.52
C ARG A 26 5.45 30.00 -40.58
N PHE A 27 4.18 30.27 -40.88
CA PHE A 27 3.24 29.32 -41.45
C PHE A 27 3.56 29.10 -42.93
N ASN A 28 3.50 27.85 -43.38
CA ASN A 28 3.66 27.45 -44.78
C ASN A 28 2.27 27.10 -45.36
N PRO A 29 1.73 27.82 -46.37
CA PRO A 29 0.44 27.51 -46.97
C PRO A 29 0.59 26.79 -48.32
N GLY A 30 -0.10 25.66 -48.49
CA GLY A 30 -0.36 25.01 -49.78
C GLY A 30 -1.76 25.35 -50.32
N PRO A 31 -2.01 25.25 -51.65
CA PRO A 31 -2.98 26.10 -52.34
C PRO A 31 -4.41 25.53 -52.43
N SER A 32 -5.38 26.44 -52.36
CA SER A 32 -6.80 26.22 -52.68
C SER A 32 -7.08 26.19 -54.19
N PRO A 33 -8.25 25.67 -54.59
CA PRO A 33 -9.07 26.34 -55.59
C PRO A 33 -10.52 26.60 -55.12
N LYS A 34 -10.90 27.90 -55.00
CA LYS A 34 -11.91 28.61 -55.85
C LYS A 34 -13.11 27.76 -56.37
N VAL A 35 -14.41 28.10 -56.28
CA VAL A 35 -15.19 29.38 -56.36
C VAL A 35 -16.70 29.14 -56.04
N SER A 36 -17.39 30.23 -55.62
CA SER A 36 -18.82 30.63 -55.79
C SER A 36 -19.95 29.92 -55.03
N HIS A 37 -20.66 30.62 -54.12
CA HIS A 37 -21.94 31.40 -54.31
C HIS A 37 -23.15 30.53 -53.95
N LEU A 38 -24.25 30.93 -53.30
CA LEU A 38 -24.90 32.18 -52.86
C LEU A 38 -25.53 31.92 -51.46
N GLY A 39 -25.72 32.91 -50.56
CA GLY A 39 -26.99 33.63 -50.33
C GLY A 39 -28.10 32.73 -49.75
N THR A 40 -28.89 33.02 -48.70
CA THR A 40 -29.47 34.30 -48.23
C THR A 40 -30.31 34.02 -46.95
N GLN A 41 -30.33 34.98 -46.00
CA GLN A 41 -31.40 35.42 -45.06
C GLN A 41 -32.19 34.45 -44.13
N ILE A 42 -32.15 34.66 -42.79
CA ILE A 42 -33.07 35.38 -41.86
C ILE A 42 -34.34 34.58 -41.43
N ASP A 43 -34.34 34.12 -40.16
CA ASP A 43 -35.37 33.99 -39.06
C ASP A 43 -36.90 34.14 -39.32
N PRO A 44 -37.84 33.82 -38.37
CA PRO A 44 -37.86 32.97 -37.15
C PRO A 44 -39.18 32.11 -37.00
N PHE A 45 -39.47 31.57 -35.80
CA PHE A 45 -40.78 31.15 -35.19
C PHE A 45 -41.09 29.65 -34.91
N VAL A 46 -41.23 29.36 -33.59
CA VAL A 46 -42.35 28.65 -32.91
C VAL A 46 -42.41 27.11 -32.80
N ASN A 47 -42.26 26.66 -31.55
CA ASN A 47 -42.73 25.40 -30.91
C ASN A 47 -44.29 25.32 -30.93
N PRO A 48 -45.02 24.18 -30.82
CA PRO A 48 -44.71 23.07 -29.91
C PRO A 48 -45.29 21.66 -30.26
N ALA A 49 -45.07 20.74 -29.31
CA ALA A 49 -45.91 19.57 -28.99
C ALA A 49 -45.78 18.31 -29.87
N CYS A 50 -45.29 17.23 -29.26
CA CYS A 50 -45.67 15.89 -29.68
C CYS A 50 -46.00 14.98 -28.49
N ARG A 51 -47.07 14.23 -28.71
CA ARG A 51 -47.91 13.47 -27.79
C ARG A 51 -47.44 12.01 -27.74
N VAL A 52 -47.70 11.41 -26.59
CA VAL A 52 -47.79 9.99 -26.21
C VAL A 52 -48.26 9.04 -27.34
N VAL A 53 -47.69 7.82 -27.44
CA VAL A 53 -48.38 6.49 -27.34
C VAL A 53 -47.42 5.32 -27.66
N ARG A 54 -47.59 4.25 -26.86
CA ARG A 54 -46.99 2.90 -26.87
C ARG A 54 -47.05 2.16 -28.22
N ALA A 55 -46.09 1.24 -28.47
CA ALA A 55 -46.32 -0.20 -28.70
C ALA A 55 -45.01 -0.94 -29.09
N GLN A 56 -44.83 -2.17 -28.61
CA GLN A 56 -43.88 -3.16 -29.16
C GLN A 56 -44.35 -3.65 -30.55
N PRO A 57 -43.51 -4.37 -31.33
CA PRO A 57 -43.60 -5.84 -31.33
C PRO A 57 -42.32 -6.64 -31.70
N SER A 58 -42.33 -7.95 -31.34
CA SER A 58 -41.77 -9.15 -32.04
C SER A 58 -40.25 -9.23 -32.37
N LEU A 59 -39.54 -10.36 -32.25
CA LEU A 59 -39.79 -11.63 -32.96
C LEU A 59 -39.05 -12.83 -32.32
N VAL A 60 -39.62 -14.01 -32.56
CA VAL A 60 -39.22 -15.36 -32.17
C VAL A 60 -38.42 -16.03 -33.29
N LEU A 61 -37.43 -16.87 -32.95
CA LEU A 61 -37.08 -18.05 -33.75
C LEU A 61 -36.56 -19.16 -32.83
N ALA A 62 -37.16 -20.34 -32.99
CA ALA A 62 -36.95 -21.55 -32.20
C ALA A 62 -36.52 -22.70 -33.12
N THR A 63 -35.80 -23.71 -32.57
CA THR A 63 -35.73 -25.16 -32.90
C THR A 63 -34.43 -25.71 -32.27
N GLN A 64 -34.25 -26.90 -31.67
CA GLN A 64 -34.98 -28.18 -31.45
C GLN A 64 -34.29 -28.86 -30.22
N LEU A 65 -34.98 -29.31 -29.17
CA LEU A 65 -35.64 -30.63 -28.91
C LEU A 65 -34.74 -31.85 -28.63
N ASN A 66 -34.78 -32.32 -27.38
CA ASN A 66 -35.04 -33.70 -26.90
C ASN A 66 -34.65 -33.75 -25.40
N GLY A 67 -35.43 -34.17 -24.41
CA GLY A 67 -36.62 -35.01 -24.35
C GLY A 67 -36.37 -36.07 -23.25
N TYR A 68 -37.32 -36.24 -22.32
CA TYR A 68 -37.58 -37.38 -21.40
C TYR A 68 -37.79 -37.03 -19.91
N THR A 69 -39.07 -36.93 -19.55
CA THR A 69 -39.77 -37.31 -18.29
C THR A 69 -40.96 -38.19 -18.73
N PRO A 70 -41.62 -39.10 -17.95
CA PRO A 70 -42.37 -38.78 -16.70
C PRO A 70 -42.46 -39.97 -15.69
N HIS A 71 -42.91 -39.82 -14.44
CA HIS A 71 -44.31 -39.95 -13.92
C HIS A 71 -44.21 -39.77 -12.37
N ALA A 72 -44.95 -38.95 -11.61
CA ALA A 72 -46.38 -38.73 -11.41
C ALA A 72 -47.09 -39.78 -10.48
N VAL A 73 -47.67 -39.27 -9.37
CA VAL A 73 -49.01 -39.58 -8.80
C VAL A 73 -49.17 -40.42 -7.48
N VAL A 74 -49.47 -39.69 -6.37
CA VAL A 74 -50.71 -39.74 -5.51
C VAL A 74 -50.85 -40.58 -4.21
N ARG A 75 -51.46 -39.89 -3.19
CA ARG A 75 -52.27 -40.28 -1.98
C ARG A 75 -51.57 -40.95 -0.78
N SER A 76 -51.49 -40.31 0.40
CA SER A 76 -52.50 -40.14 1.49
C SER A 76 -52.78 -41.38 2.34
N LEU A 77 -52.52 -41.31 3.66
CA LEU A 77 -53.51 -41.62 4.73
C LEU A 77 -52.93 -41.47 6.16
N LEU A 78 -53.81 -40.99 7.02
CA LEU A 78 -53.73 -40.73 8.47
C LEU A 78 -53.29 -41.92 9.36
N LYS A 79 -52.64 -41.62 10.50
CA LYS A 79 -53.26 -41.81 11.85
C LYS A 79 -52.45 -41.22 13.01
N SER A 80 -53.23 -40.70 13.96
CA SER A 80 -52.95 -39.97 15.20
C SER A 80 -52.70 -40.86 16.44
N ARG A 81 -51.98 -40.33 17.44
CA ARG A 81 -52.31 -40.30 18.90
C ARG A 81 -51.10 -39.71 19.67
N THR A 82 -51.15 -38.51 20.28
CA THR A 82 -51.59 -38.16 21.68
C THR A 82 -50.96 -39.05 22.77
N VAL A 83 -50.46 -38.59 23.93
CA VAL A 83 -50.50 -37.34 24.73
C VAL A 83 -49.42 -37.45 25.83
N GLY A 84 -48.71 -36.35 26.19
CA GLY A 84 -48.67 -35.70 27.52
C GLY A 84 -47.78 -36.39 28.59
N GLY A 85 -47.08 -35.74 29.51
CA GLY A 85 -46.99 -34.34 29.94
C GLY A 85 -46.57 -34.28 31.42
N ARG A 86 -45.44 -33.61 31.72
CA ARG A 86 -44.99 -32.87 32.94
C ARG A 86 -45.40 -33.31 34.36
N SER A 87 -44.43 -33.27 35.30
CA SER A 87 -44.36 -32.40 36.50
C SER A 87 -43.26 -32.89 37.47
N SER A 88 -42.23 -32.08 37.74
CA SER A 88 -41.92 -31.34 39.00
C SER A 88 -41.73 -32.20 40.27
N GLN A 89 -40.54 -32.11 40.90
CA GLN A 89 -40.34 -31.87 42.35
C GLN A 89 -38.85 -31.98 42.75
N SER A 90 -38.46 -31.12 43.70
CA SER A 90 -37.29 -31.20 44.60
C SER A 90 -37.84 -30.96 46.03
N PRO A 91 -37.10 -31.09 47.15
CA PRO A 91 -35.79 -31.69 47.49
C PRO A 91 -35.94 -32.67 48.71
N PRO A 92 -34.89 -33.02 49.51
CA PRO A 92 -34.53 -32.19 50.68
C PRO A 92 -33.02 -32.17 51.07
N ARG A 93 -32.69 -31.24 51.98
CA ARG A 93 -31.40 -31.03 52.69
C ARG A 93 -31.25 -31.99 53.89
N SER A 94 -30.00 -32.34 54.24
CA SER A 94 -29.58 -32.60 55.62
C SER A 94 -28.16 -32.12 55.87
N GLU A 95 -27.97 -31.47 57.01
CA GLU A 95 -26.76 -30.88 57.56
C GLU A 95 -25.80 -31.94 58.13
N ALA A 96 -24.48 -31.67 58.10
CA ALA A 96 -23.63 -31.47 59.29
C ALA A 96 -22.15 -31.88 59.07
N TRP A 97 -21.27 -31.15 59.77
CA TRP A 97 -19.85 -31.39 60.11
C TRP A 97 -18.76 -30.82 59.17
N ASP A 98 -18.34 -29.59 59.49
CA ASP A 98 -16.95 -29.09 59.41
C ASP A 98 -16.19 -29.46 60.71
N PRO A 99 -14.85 -29.29 60.84
CA PRO A 99 -13.79 -29.02 59.85
C PRO A 99 -12.57 -29.97 60.02
N VAL A 100 -11.53 -29.85 59.17
CA VAL A 100 -10.10 -29.69 59.55
C VAL A 100 -9.19 -29.62 58.31
N SER A 101 -8.41 -28.55 58.28
CA SER A 101 -7.11 -28.30 57.62
C SER A 101 -6.95 -28.41 56.09
N GLY A 102 -6.78 -27.24 55.48
CA GLY A 102 -5.51 -26.92 54.80
C GLY A 102 -5.39 -27.32 53.34
N PHE A 103 -5.84 -26.45 52.43
CA PHE A 103 -5.21 -26.35 51.11
C PHE A 103 -5.25 -24.91 50.63
N GLN A 104 -4.07 -24.28 50.60
CA GLN A 104 -3.87 -22.94 50.09
C GLN A 104 -4.21 -22.90 48.60
N SER A 105 -5.05 -21.94 48.21
CA SER A 105 -5.36 -21.64 46.82
C SER A 105 -4.11 -21.10 46.12
N SER A 106 -3.55 -21.89 45.21
CA SER A 106 -2.55 -21.42 44.27
C SER A 106 -3.18 -20.37 43.36
N HIS A 107 -2.48 -19.24 43.25
CA HIS A 107 -2.80 -18.14 42.38
C HIS A 107 -3.00 -18.64 40.94
N LYS A 108 -4.16 -18.34 40.36
CA LYS A 108 -4.33 -18.37 38.91
C LYS A 108 -3.46 -17.25 38.35
N ASN A 109 -2.25 -17.58 37.92
CA ASN A 109 -1.43 -16.72 37.09
C ASN A 109 -2.19 -16.44 35.79
N SER A 110 -2.85 -15.29 35.76
CA SER A 110 -3.23 -14.59 34.54
C SER A 110 -1.97 -14.37 33.72
N ILE A 111 -1.81 -15.14 32.64
CA ILE A 111 -0.73 -14.93 31.67
C ILE A 111 -0.92 -13.53 31.08
N PRO A 112 0.02 -12.59 31.27
CA PRO A 112 -0.08 -11.30 30.61
C PRO A 112 0.18 -11.50 29.11
N TYR A 113 -0.80 -11.14 28.28
CA TYR A 113 -0.66 -11.06 26.83
C TYR A 113 0.53 -10.16 26.50
N HIS A 114 1.67 -10.77 26.17
CA HIS A 114 2.83 -10.06 25.66
C HIS A 114 2.55 -9.68 24.21
N THR A 115 2.73 -8.40 23.91
CA THR A 115 2.73 -7.82 22.57
C THR A 115 3.54 -8.67 21.58
N ILE A 116 2.91 -8.97 20.45
CA ILE A 116 3.27 -9.95 19.42
C ILE A 116 4.05 -9.16 18.32
N LYS A 117 5.23 -9.64 17.88
CA LYS A 117 6.32 -8.99 17.11
C LYS A 117 6.95 -9.93 16.08
N MET A 118 7.49 -9.48 14.95
CA MET A 118 8.38 -10.36 14.16
C MET A 118 9.57 -10.77 15.02
N LYS A 119 9.67 -12.05 15.37
CA LYS A 119 10.76 -12.54 16.23
C LYS A 119 11.84 -13.20 15.39
N LEU A 120 13.08 -12.86 15.69
CA LEU A 120 14.23 -13.64 15.26
C LEU A 120 14.18 -14.98 16.00
N VAL A 121 13.93 -16.08 15.29
CA VAL A 121 13.67 -17.40 15.93
C VAL A 121 14.95 -18.02 16.48
N SER A 122 16.09 -17.81 15.82
CA SER A 122 17.37 -18.18 16.38
C SER A 122 18.49 -17.34 15.77
N ARG A 123 19.37 -16.80 16.63
CA ARG A 123 20.72 -16.40 16.25
C ARG A 123 21.66 -17.58 16.52
N LYS A 124 21.38 -18.77 15.96
CA LYS A 124 22.38 -19.83 15.91
C LYS A 124 23.28 -19.52 14.73
N VAL A 125 24.33 -18.76 15.02
CA VAL A 125 25.44 -18.51 14.11
C VAL A 125 26.42 -19.67 14.33
N PRO A 126 26.57 -20.63 13.40
CA PRO A 126 27.65 -21.58 13.44
C PRO A 126 28.90 -20.90 12.88
N LYS A 127 29.95 -20.83 13.72
CA LYS A 127 31.23 -20.09 13.60
C LYS A 127 32.02 -20.14 12.28
N ASN A 128 31.49 -20.69 11.19
CA ASN A 128 32.09 -20.70 9.85
C ASN A 128 31.04 -20.64 8.69
N LEU A 129 29.96 -19.85 8.81
CA LEU A 129 29.04 -19.48 7.70
C LEU A 129 28.13 -18.25 8.06
N GLU A 130 28.71 -17.21 8.68
CA GLU A 130 28.06 -16.40 9.73
C GLU A 130 27.37 -15.07 9.38
N GLU A 131 27.12 -14.70 8.11
CA GLU A 131 26.35 -13.46 7.81
C GLU A 131 25.15 -13.64 6.87
N GLU A 132 24.93 -14.82 6.29
CA GLU A 132 23.99 -14.97 5.15
C GLU A 132 22.60 -15.49 5.51
N THR A 133 22.42 -16.11 6.69
CA THR A 133 21.20 -16.83 7.06
C THR A 133 20.44 -16.17 8.22
N VAL A 134 19.16 -15.85 8.01
CA VAL A 134 18.28 -15.21 9.00
C VAL A 134 16.95 -15.94 9.09
N SER A 135 16.61 -16.45 10.28
CA SER A 135 15.31 -17.08 10.56
C SER A 135 14.34 -16.10 11.21
N LEU A 136 13.19 -15.89 10.57
CA LEU A 136 12.17 -14.92 10.96
C LEU A 136 10.84 -15.61 11.24
N LEU A 137 10.13 -15.14 12.26
CA LEU A 137 8.75 -15.49 12.54
C LEU A 137 7.87 -14.25 12.32
N PRO A 138 7.12 -14.14 11.21
CA PRO A 138 6.17 -13.07 11.00
C PRO A 138 5.01 -13.25 11.99
N GLU A 139 4.63 -12.20 12.70
CA GLU A 139 3.65 -12.25 13.78
C GLU A 139 2.46 -11.31 13.44
N ASP A 140 2.72 -10.25 12.66
CA ASP A 140 1.73 -9.34 12.11
C ASP A 140 1.58 -9.44 10.58
N PRO A 141 0.41 -9.04 10.02
CA PRO A 141 0.23 -8.86 8.59
C PRO A 141 1.19 -7.87 7.91
N GLU A 142 1.75 -6.92 8.68
CA GLU A 142 2.75 -5.95 8.20
C GLU A 142 4.14 -6.60 8.04
N ASP A 143 4.48 -7.56 8.89
CA ASP A 143 5.74 -8.31 8.80
C ASP A 143 5.85 -9.06 7.47
N MET A 144 4.72 -9.48 6.90
CA MET A 144 4.66 -10.13 5.59
C MET A 144 5.01 -9.17 4.45
N TRP A 145 4.68 -7.89 4.59
CA TRP A 145 5.09 -6.85 3.64
C TRP A 145 6.60 -6.59 3.75
N HIS A 146 7.14 -6.56 4.97
CA HIS A 146 8.60 -6.48 5.16
C HIS A 146 9.32 -7.70 4.60
N ALA A 147 8.81 -8.91 4.84
CA ALA A 147 9.34 -10.13 4.24
C ALA A 147 9.32 -10.05 2.71
N TYR A 148 8.25 -9.51 2.12
CA TYR A 148 8.15 -9.29 0.67
C TYR A 148 9.21 -8.33 0.13
N ASN A 149 9.64 -7.33 0.91
CA ASN A 149 10.73 -6.41 0.53
C ASN A 149 12.12 -6.99 0.79
N LEU A 150 12.26 -7.89 1.75
CA LEU A 150 13.53 -8.55 2.07
C LEU A 150 13.86 -9.69 1.10
N ILE A 151 12.88 -10.45 0.63
CA ILE A 151 13.07 -11.63 -0.23
C ILE A 151 13.18 -11.20 -1.69
N LEU A 152 14.32 -11.48 -2.30
CA LEU A 152 14.65 -11.08 -3.67
C LEU A 152 14.89 -12.31 -4.56
N PRO A 153 14.73 -12.17 -5.89
CA PRO A 153 15.12 -13.22 -6.83
C PRO A 153 16.60 -13.59 -6.64
N GLY A 154 16.90 -14.89 -6.63
CA GLY A 154 18.26 -15.42 -6.37
C GLY A 154 18.50 -15.87 -4.93
N ASP A 155 17.74 -15.35 -3.96
CA ASP A 155 17.80 -15.78 -2.56
C ASP A 155 17.35 -17.24 -2.41
N ILE A 156 17.73 -17.87 -1.30
CA ILE A 156 17.26 -19.20 -0.92
C ILE A 156 16.33 -19.07 0.29
N ILE A 157 15.12 -19.61 0.18
CA ILE A 157 14.13 -19.63 1.26
C ILE A 157 13.92 -21.06 1.74
N HIS A 158 14.04 -21.24 3.05
CA HIS A 158 13.70 -22.49 3.73
C HIS A 158 12.43 -22.29 4.55
N ALA A 159 11.36 -22.98 4.18
CA ALA A 159 10.09 -22.92 4.91
C ALA A 159 9.33 -24.24 4.83
N HIS A 160 8.33 -24.36 5.70
CA HIS A 160 7.41 -25.47 5.71
C HIS A 160 6.46 -25.43 4.50
N ALA A 161 6.31 -26.57 3.81
CA ALA A 161 5.44 -26.76 2.66
C ALA A 161 4.54 -27.99 2.83
N ILE A 162 3.41 -28.00 2.12
CA ILE A 162 2.53 -29.17 2.02
C ILE A 162 2.56 -29.65 0.58
N ARG A 163 2.93 -30.92 0.38
CA ARG A 163 2.99 -31.51 -0.96
C ARG A 163 2.08 -32.72 -1.07
N LYS A 164 1.35 -32.80 -2.17
CA LYS A 164 0.66 -34.03 -2.58
C LYS A 164 1.67 -34.96 -3.25
N VAL A 165 2.01 -36.05 -2.59
CA VAL A 165 2.88 -37.10 -3.13
C VAL A 165 1.99 -38.18 -3.73
N VAL A 166 2.23 -38.53 -4.99
CA VAL A 166 1.53 -39.63 -5.67
C VAL A 166 2.49 -40.80 -5.75
N THR A 167 2.18 -41.87 -5.02
CA THR A 167 2.96 -43.10 -5.02
C THR A 167 2.25 -44.11 -5.91
N THR A 168 2.96 -44.62 -6.91
CA THR A 168 2.47 -45.69 -7.79
C THR A 168 3.00 -47.01 -7.27
N SER A 169 2.12 -47.92 -6.89
CA SER A 169 2.50 -49.26 -6.45
C SER A 169 2.90 -50.14 -7.64
N ASN A 170 3.61 -51.23 -7.38
CA ASN A 170 4.01 -52.21 -8.42
C ASN A 170 2.79 -52.87 -9.11
N THR A 171 1.59 -52.77 -8.54
CA THR A 171 0.33 -53.25 -9.13
C THR A 171 -0.39 -52.20 -9.98
N GLY A 172 0.23 -51.03 -10.20
CA GLY A 172 -0.31 -49.95 -11.03
C GLY A 172 -1.36 -49.07 -10.35
N SER A 173 -1.68 -49.32 -9.07
CA SER A 173 -2.59 -48.45 -8.31
C SER A 173 -1.86 -47.19 -7.83
N THR A 174 -2.44 -46.03 -8.08
CA THR A 174 -1.93 -44.74 -7.62
C THR A 174 -2.60 -44.34 -6.31
N ALA A 175 -1.82 -44.20 -5.23
CA ALA A 175 -2.29 -43.61 -3.99
C ALA A 175 -1.73 -42.18 -3.86
N SER A 176 -2.55 -41.25 -3.37
CA SER A 176 -2.10 -39.88 -3.14
C SER A 176 -2.21 -39.50 -1.68
N GLU A 177 -1.10 -39.01 -1.12
CA GLU A 177 -0.99 -38.59 0.27
C GLU A 177 -0.53 -37.13 0.33
N ARG A 178 -1.00 -36.37 1.33
CA ARG A 178 -0.50 -35.01 1.59
C ARG A 178 0.53 -35.08 2.69
N VAL A 179 1.78 -34.75 2.37
CA VAL A 179 2.92 -34.82 3.27
C VAL A 179 3.38 -33.40 3.60
N HIS A 180 3.66 -33.17 4.89
CA HIS A 180 4.29 -31.97 5.40
C HIS A 180 5.81 -32.10 5.27
N THR A 181 6.45 -31.14 4.61
CA THR A 181 7.89 -31.19 4.31
C THR A 181 8.50 -29.81 4.39
N GLU A 182 9.73 -29.71 4.89
CA GLU A 182 10.51 -28.47 4.77
C GLU A 182 11.26 -28.44 3.44
N LEU A 183 11.16 -27.35 2.71
CA LEU A 183 11.79 -27.19 1.40
C LEU A 183 12.68 -25.95 1.38
N ALA A 184 13.88 -26.10 0.83
CA ALA A 184 14.73 -25.00 0.41
C ALA A 184 14.50 -24.74 -1.08
N ILE A 185 14.05 -23.52 -1.43
CA ILE A 185 13.89 -23.10 -2.82
C ILE A 185 14.77 -21.89 -3.12
N LYS A 186 15.37 -21.87 -4.32
CA LYS A 186 15.95 -20.65 -4.89
C LYS A 186 14.84 -19.83 -5.53
N VAL A 187 14.66 -18.61 -5.04
CA VAL A 187 13.58 -17.70 -5.43
C VAL A 187 13.75 -17.30 -6.89
N LYS A 188 12.68 -17.49 -7.67
CA LYS A 188 12.54 -16.96 -9.03
C LYS A 188 11.62 -15.74 -9.06
N SER A 189 10.49 -15.82 -8.36
CA SER A 189 9.55 -14.71 -8.27
C SER A 189 8.81 -14.72 -6.94
N THR A 190 8.36 -13.53 -6.51
CA THR A 190 7.56 -13.32 -5.32
C THR A 190 6.26 -12.62 -5.67
N PHE A 191 5.17 -13.01 -5.01
CA PHE A 191 3.87 -12.37 -5.16
C PHE A 191 3.26 -12.16 -3.78
N PHE A 192 2.93 -10.92 -3.45
CA PHE A 192 2.32 -10.56 -2.17
C PHE A 192 0.85 -10.19 -2.37
N ASP A 193 -0.03 -10.84 -1.62
CA ASP A 193 -1.44 -10.45 -1.54
C ASP A 193 -1.65 -9.57 -0.29
N PRO A 194 -1.97 -8.26 -0.46
CA PRO A 194 -2.14 -7.35 0.66
C PRO A 194 -3.41 -7.61 1.48
N VAL A 195 -4.43 -8.23 0.90
CA VAL A 195 -5.73 -8.47 1.54
C VAL A 195 -5.62 -9.64 2.52
N ILE A 196 -5.02 -10.74 2.07
CA ILE A 196 -4.83 -11.95 2.86
C ILE A 196 -3.54 -11.86 3.69
N SER A 197 -2.64 -10.94 3.32
CA SER A 197 -1.30 -10.81 3.91
C SER A 197 -0.52 -12.12 3.83
N SER A 198 -0.55 -12.75 2.66
CA SER A 198 0.19 -13.96 2.34
C SER A 198 1.22 -13.65 1.26
N LEU A 199 2.42 -14.22 1.43
CA LEU A 199 3.54 -14.06 0.50
C LEU A 199 3.82 -15.38 -0.18
N ARG A 200 3.59 -15.42 -1.49
CA ARG A 200 3.85 -16.56 -2.35
C ARG A 200 5.23 -16.43 -2.97
N VAL A 201 6.10 -17.39 -2.69
CA VAL A 201 7.47 -17.43 -3.18
C VAL A 201 7.62 -18.61 -4.13
N SER A 202 7.80 -18.34 -5.43
CA SER A 202 7.98 -19.38 -6.44
C SER A 202 9.45 -19.52 -6.78
N GLY A 203 9.91 -20.76 -6.91
CA GLY A 203 11.32 -21.06 -7.09
C GLY A 203 11.60 -22.49 -7.51
N THR A 204 12.88 -22.83 -7.51
CA THR A 204 13.36 -24.19 -7.79
C THR A 204 14.00 -24.79 -6.54
N VAL A 205 13.70 -26.04 -6.25
CA VAL A 205 14.24 -26.73 -5.07
C VAL A 205 15.75 -26.91 -5.16
N THR A 206 16.47 -26.44 -4.15
CA THR A 206 17.95 -26.47 -4.09
C THR A 206 18.51 -27.56 -3.18
N ALA A 207 17.75 -28.00 -2.18
CA ALA A 207 18.15 -29.08 -1.28
C ALA A 207 17.39 -30.37 -1.60
N GLU A 208 18.07 -31.51 -1.55
CA GLU A 208 17.44 -32.81 -1.71
C GLU A 208 16.41 -33.05 -0.61
N ASN A 209 15.20 -33.48 -1.00
CA ASN A 209 14.14 -33.84 -0.07
C ASN A 209 13.56 -35.20 -0.48
N PRO A 210 13.25 -36.12 0.45
CA PRO A 210 12.69 -37.43 0.15
C PRO A 210 11.43 -37.40 -0.74
N HIS A 211 10.69 -36.31 -0.71
CA HIS A 211 9.41 -36.16 -1.41
C HIS A 211 9.47 -35.24 -2.65
N VAL A 212 10.63 -34.62 -2.91
CA VAL A 212 10.77 -33.62 -3.98
C VAL A 212 12.11 -33.75 -4.69
N THR A 213 12.05 -33.85 -6.02
CA THR A 213 13.25 -33.89 -6.86
C THR A 213 13.96 -32.55 -6.87
N LEU A 214 15.29 -32.59 -6.79
CA LEU A 214 16.15 -31.42 -6.90
C LEU A 214 15.93 -30.73 -8.26
N GLY A 215 15.91 -29.40 -8.25
CA GLY A 215 15.64 -28.58 -9.44
C GLY A 215 14.16 -28.47 -9.84
N SER A 216 13.25 -29.23 -9.21
CA SER A 216 11.81 -29.09 -9.50
C SER A 216 11.26 -27.74 -9.04
N HIS A 217 10.26 -27.26 -9.77
CA HIS A 217 9.56 -26.03 -9.42
C HIS A 217 8.61 -26.25 -8.25
N HIS A 218 8.66 -25.33 -7.29
CA HIS A 218 7.73 -25.30 -6.18
C HIS A 218 7.42 -23.87 -5.77
N THR A 219 6.29 -23.71 -5.09
CA THR A 219 5.81 -22.43 -4.60
C THR A 219 5.53 -22.57 -3.11
N LEU A 220 6.26 -21.82 -2.31
CA LEU A 220 6.06 -21.72 -0.87
C LEU A 220 5.06 -20.61 -0.56
N ASP A 221 3.99 -20.95 0.14
CA ASP A 221 3.06 -19.97 0.70
C ASP A 221 3.51 -19.64 2.13
N LEU A 222 4.12 -18.46 2.30
CA LEU A 222 4.50 -17.94 3.62
C LEU A 222 3.28 -17.29 4.27
N GLU A 223 3.08 -17.61 5.55
CA GLU A 223 1.92 -17.21 6.35
C GLU A 223 2.38 -16.58 7.67
N VAL A 224 1.52 -15.73 8.24
CA VAL A 224 1.71 -15.19 9.58
C VAL A 224 1.74 -16.34 10.61
N ASN A 225 2.58 -16.20 11.64
CA ASN A 225 2.88 -17.17 12.69
C ASN A 225 3.56 -18.47 12.21
N ARG A 226 4.12 -18.50 10.99
CA ARG A 226 4.96 -19.61 10.53
C ARG A 226 6.39 -19.16 10.29
N PRO A 227 7.39 -19.79 10.94
CA PRO A 227 8.77 -19.40 10.76
C PRO A 227 9.27 -19.77 9.35
N PHE A 228 10.12 -18.92 8.81
CA PHE A 228 10.86 -19.18 7.58
C PHE A 228 12.28 -18.64 7.72
N THR A 229 13.20 -19.18 6.92
CA THR A 229 14.60 -18.78 6.93
C THR A 229 14.98 -18.24 5.56
N ILE A 230 15.60 -17.06 5.55
CA ILE A 230 16.16 -16.41 4.37
C ILE A 230 17.67 -16.67 4.36
N ILE A 231 18.19 -17.11 3.23
CA ILE A 231 19.61 -17.24 2.96
C ILE A 231 19.92 -16.38 1.74
N LYS A 232 20.77 -15.37 1.91
CA LYS A 232 21.21 -14.47 0.82
C LYS A 232 22.63 -14.83 0.41
N PRO A 233 22.83 -15.56 -0.70
CA PRO A 233 24.17 -16.02 -1.13
C PRO A 233 25.09 -14.85 -1.53
N ASP A 234 24.51 -13.73 -1.99
CA ASP A 234 25.26 -12.51 -2.33
C ASP A 234 25.52 -11.60 -1.11
N GLY A 235 25.13 -12.05 0.09
CA GLY A 235 25.24 -11.30 1.35
C GLY A 235 24.05 -10.38 1.64
N TRP A 236 24.05 -9.81 2.84
CA TRP A 236 23.06 -8.83 3.29
C TRP A 236 23.61 -7.41 3.07
N ASP A 237 22.97 -6.66 2.17
CA ASP A 237 23.29 -5.24 1.94
C ASP A 237 22.84 -4.36 3.12
N SER A 238 23.35 -3.12 3.16
CA SER A 238 23.03 -2.16 4.22
C SER A 238 21.53 -1.83 4.27
N ILE A 239 20.85 -1.89 3.11
CA ILE A 239 19.41 -1.61 2.97
C ILE A 239 18.57 -2.76 3.51
N ALA A 240 18.88 -4.02 3.20
CA ALA A 240 18.19 -5.16 3.80
C ALA A 240 18.47 -5.25 5.30
N LYS A 241 19.69 -4.93 5.76
CA LYS A 241 20.00 -4.82 7.20
C LYS A 241 19.16 -3.75 7.89
N ALA A 242 19.06 -2.56 7.29
CA ALA A 242 18.22 -1.47 7.81
C ALA A 242 16.73 -1.84 7.81
N THR A 243 16.24 -2.46 6.74
CA THR A 243 14.85 -2.94 6.64
C THR A 243 14.55 -4.00 7.69
N LEU A 244 15.48 -4.94 7.90
CA LEU A 244 15.37 -5.96 8.94
C LEU A 244 15.33 -5.33 10.34
N GLN A 245 16.23 -4.39 10.62
CA GLN A 245 16.25 -3.68 11.90
C GLN A 245 14.96 -2.89 12.14
N GLU A 246 14.43 -2.24 11.11
CA GLU A 246 13.14 -1.53 11.16
C GLU A 246 11.98 -2.49 11.44
N THR A 247 11.98 -3.67 10.80
CA THR A 247 10.97 -4.72 11.02
C THR A 247 11.01 -5.28 12.45
N LEU A 248 12.21 -5.35 13.05
CA LEU A 248 12.43 -5.83 14.42
C LEU A 248 12.21 -4.75 15.48
N SER A 249 12.07 -3.47 15.08
CA SER A 249 11.91 -2.37 16.02
C SER A 249 10.54 -2.41 16.72
N ASP A 250 10.53 -2.09 18.01
CA ASP A 250 9.34 -2.18 18.87
C ASP A 250 8.33 -1.04 18.63
N ASP A 251 8.61 -0.09 17.73
CA ASP A 251 7.93 1.20 17.61
C ASP A 251 6.61 1.15 16.80
N LYS A 252 5.85 0.05 16.90
CA LYS A 252 4.61 -0.15 16.11
C LYS A 252 3.36 0.57 16.65
N ASP A 253 3.50 1.43 17.66
CA ASP A 253 2.39 2.23 18.23
C ASP A 253 1.89 3.35 17.28
N GLY A 254 2.51 3.51 16.10
CA GLY A 254 2.21 4.57 15.14
C GLY A 254 1.11 4.29 14.12
N ALA A 255 0.34 3.21 14.19
CA ALA A 255 -0.73 2.99 13.20
C ALA A 255 -1.94 3.88 13.50
N VAL A 256 -2.45 4.61 12.51
CA VAL A 256 -3.64 5.48 12.64
C VAL A 256 -4.87 4.82 12.06
N ALA A 257 -5.96 4.84 12.83
CA ALA A 257 -7.27 4.47 12.34
C ALA A 257 -7.84 5.61 11.49
N ALA A 258 -8.26 5.36 10.26
CA ALA A 258 -8.90 6.38 9.42
C ALA A 258 -10.25 5.90 8.88
N VAL A 259 -11.24 6.78 8.89
CA VAL A 259 -12.56 6.52 8.30
C VAL A 259 -12.90 7.65 7.35
N VAL A 260 -12.92 7.34 6.06
CA VAL A 260 -13.37 8.27 5.02
C VAL A 260 -14.82 7.94 4.72
N MET A 261 -15.71 8.91 4.86
CA MET A 261 -17.15 8.68 4.77
C MET A 261 -17.87 9.76 3.99
N GLN A 262 -18.99 9.38 3.41
CA GLN A 262 -20.01 10.24 2.82
C GLN A 262 -21.38 9.64 3.16
N GLU A 263 -22.46 10.32 2.78
CA GLU A 263 -23.80 9.77 2.96
C GLU A 263 -23.92 8.40 2.26
N GLY A 264 -23.95 7.33 3.07
CA GLY A 264 -24.27 5.96 2.63
C GLY A 264 -23.06 5.12 2.24
N LEU A 265 -21.85 5.68 2.37
CA LEU A 265 -20.60 4.98 2.13
C LEU A 265 -19.58 5.38 3.20
N ALA A 266 -18.95 4.40 3.84
CA ALA A 266 -17.78 4.60 4.69
C ALA A 266 -16.69 3.58 4.34
N ASN A 267 -15.47 4.06 4.20
CA ASN A 267 -14.27 3.26 4.01
C ASN A 267 -13.44 3.33 5.29
N ILE A 268 -13.26 2.19 5.94
CA ILE A 268 -12.45 2.05 7.14
C ILE A 268 -11.05 1.60 6.71
N CYS A 269 -10.07 2.46 6.95
CA CYS A 269 -8.68 2.27 6.59
C CYS A 269 -7.81 2.21 7.85
N LEU A 270 -6.74 1.43 7.77
CA LEU A 270 -5.65 1.42 8.73
C LEU A 270 -4.42 2.00 8.04
N ILE A 271 -3.94 3.13 8.53
CA ILE A 271 -2.71 3.77 8.05
C ILE A 271 -1.59 3.26 8.95
N THR A 272 -0.73 2.40 8.41
CA THR A 272 0.49 1.97 9.11
C THR A 272 1.65 2.87 8.69
N GLN A 273 2.86 2.60 9.20
CA GLN A 273 4.03 3.40 8.86
C GLN A 273 4.42 3.28 7.38
N PHE A 274 4.12 2.13 6.75
CA PHE A 274 4.57 1.80 5.40
C PHE A 274 3.45 1.72 4.37
N ARG A 275 2.20 1.47 4.80
CA ARG A 275 1.06 1.30 3.88
C ARG A 275 -0.26 1.79 4.47
N THR A 276 -1.16 2.19 3.58
CA THR A 276 -2.58 2.37 3.92
C THR A 276 -3.36 1.14 3.48
N VAL A 277 -3.99 0.44 4.43
CA VAL A 277 -4.79 -0.76 4.17
C VAL A 277 -6.27 -0.44 4.31
N LEU A 278 -7.04 -0.60 3.23
CA LEU A 278 -8.50 -0.62 3.31
C LEU A 278 -8.94 -1.92 4.01
N LYS A 279 -9.55 -1.80 5.20
CA LYS A 279 -10.03 -2.96 5.96
C LYS A 279 -11.42 -3.39 5.50
N VAL A 280 -12.37 -2.44 5.50
CA VAL A 280 -13.76 -2.73 5.16
C VAL A 280 -14.41 -1.52 4.50
N ARG A 281 -15.21 -1.79 3.47
CA ARG A 281 -16.13 -0.85 2.85
C ARG A 281 -17.55 -1.11 3.37
N VAL A 282 -18.16 -0.09 3.96
CA VAL A 282 -19.52 -0.11 4.51
C VAL A 282 -20.42 0.70 3.58
N GLU A 283 -21.42 0.03 3.01
CA GLU A 283 -22.44 0.69 2.20
C GLU A 283 -23.83 0.56 2.85
N SER A 284 -24.63 1.62 2.75
CA SER A 284 -26.03 1.64 3.14
C SER A 284 -26.83 2.55 2.22
N VAL A 285 -28.01 2.09 1.82
CA VAL A 285 -28.94 2.91 1.05
C VAL A 285 -29.62 3.90 2.00
N ILE A 286 -29.37 5.20 1.80
CA ILE A 286 -30.06 6.28 2.52
C ILE A 286 -31.21 6.79 1.65
N PRO A 287 -32.44 6.91 2.19
CA PRO A 287 -33.57 7.54 1.51
C PRO A 287 -33.21 8.94 1.00
N LYS A 288 -33.64 9.29 -0.21
CA LYS A 288 -33.27 10.56 -0.83
C LYS A 288 -34.19 11.66 -0.34
N LYS A 289 -33.80 12.92 -0.50
CA LYS A 289 -34.51 14.15 -0.10
C LYS A 289 -35.98 14.30 -0.58
N ARG A 290 -36.48 13.39 -1.40
CA ARG A 290 -37.90 13.29 -1.81
C ARG A 290 -38.76 12.53 -0.77
N ASP A 291 -38.12 11.78 0.12
CA ASP A 291 -38.73 10.99 1.18
C ASP A 291 -38.89 11.87 2.45
N LEU A 292 -39.67 11.42 3.45
CA LEU A 292 -39.89 12.21 4.68
C LEU A 292 -38.56 12.46 5.40
N ALA A 293 -38.35 13.66 5.95
CA ALA A 293 -37.12 14.01 6.68
C ALA A 293 -36.82 13.02 7.83
N SER A 294 -37.87 12.51 8.49
CA SER A 294 -37.74 11.49 9.54
C SER A 294 -37.16 10.16 9.03
N ASP A 295 -37.42 9.78 7.78
CA ASP A 295 -36.90 8.54 7.21
C ASP A 295 -35.42 8.68 6.84
N GLN A 296 -35.01 9.88 6.42
CA GLN A 296 -33.61 10.22 6.17
C GLN A 296 -32.79 10.14 7.47
N ASP A 297 -33.26 10.75 8.55
CA ASP A 297 -32.59 10.70 9.86
C ASP A 297 -32.49 9.27 10.41
N ALA A 298 -33.55 8.47 10.26
CA ALA A 298 -33.54 7.07 10.63
C ALA A 298 -32.53 6.26 9.78
N GLY A 299 -32.43 6.56 8.49
CA GLY A 299 -31.44 5.97 7.58
C GLY A 299 -30.00 6.29 7.99
N MET A 300 -29.72 7.56 8.31
CA MET A 300 -28.41 8.01 8.78
C MET A 300 -28.02 7.38 10.11
N ARG A 301 -28.96 7.28 11.06
CA ARG A 301 -28.70 6.62 12.34
C ARG A 301 -28.33 5.15 12.16
N ARG A 302 -29.01 4.42 11.27
CA ARG A 302 -28.68 3.03 10.92
C ARG A 302 -27.31 2.92 10.25
N PHE A 303 -26.96 3.87 9.39
CA PHE A 303 -25.64 3.95 8.76
C PHE A 303 -24.53 4.15 9.81
N TYR A 304 -24.70 5.07 10.75
CA TYR A 304 -23.74 5.31 11.82
C TYR A 304 -23.61 4.12 12.77
N GLU A 305 -24.71 3.46 13.12
CA GLU A 305 -24.68 2.22 13.91
C GLU A 305 -23.90 1.11 13.21
N LYS A 306 -24.20 0.87 11.92
CA LYS A 306 -23.47 -0.11 11.10
C LYS A 306 -21.99 0.23 11.02
N THR A 307 -21.64 1.50 10.78
CA THR A 307 -20.25 1.95 10.66
C THR A 307 -19.49 1.80 11.98
N LEU A 308 -20.08 2.21 13.10
CA LEU A 308 -19.47 2.06 14.44
C LEU A 308 -19.26 0.59 14.82
N SER A 309 -20.27 -0.26 14.59
CA SER A 309 -20.15 -1.70 14.86
C SER A 309 -19.07 -2.37 14.01
N THR A 310 -18.90 -1.93 12.76
CA THR A 310 -17.85 -2.43 11.86
C THR A 310 -16.48 -1.92 12.29
N LEU A 311 -16.37 -0.66 12.70
CA LEU A 311 -15.13 -0.05 13.18
C LEU A 311 -14.57 -0.80 14.40
N LEU A 312 -15.42 -1.09 15.40
CA LEU A 312 -15.01 -1.80 16.62
C LEU A 312 -14.65 -3.28 16.39
N ARG A 313 -15.18 -3.90 15.34
CA ARG A 313 -14.85 -5.30 14.97
C ARG A 313 -13.56 -5.40 14.18
N THR A 314 -13.26 -4.36 13.40
CA THR A 314 -12.13 -4.35 12.46
C THR A 314 -10.86 -3.80 13.08
N MET A 315 -11.00 -2.93 14.09
CA MET A 315 -9.88 -2.28 14.75
C MET A 315 -9.98 -2.43 16.25
N ASP A 316 -8.83 -2.74 16.85
CA ASP A 316 -8.67 -2.78 18.29
C ASP A 316 -8.29 -1.38 18.80
N PHE A 317 -9.05 -0.92 19.78
CA PHE A 317 -8.84 0.36 20.47
C PHE A 317 -8.46 0.17 21.94
N THR A 318 -8.06 -1.05 22.34
CA THR A 318 -7.49 -1.30 23.67
C THR A 318 -6.22 -0.49 23.90
N GLN A 319 -5.38 -0.37 22.88
CA GLN A 319 -4.30 0.60 22.84
C GLN A 319 -4.83 1.94 22.31
N SER A 320 -4.35 3.04 22.90
CA SER A 320 -4.76 4.40 22.56
C SER A 320 -4.32 4.79 21.15
N ARG A 321 -5.11 4.40 20.14
CA ARG A 321 -4.86 4.68 18.73
C ARG A 321 -5.60 5.96 18.28
N PRO A 322 -4.92 6.94 17.66
CA PRO A 322 -5.61 8.10 17.09
C PRO A 322 -6.61 7.67 15.99
N LEU A 323 -7.76 8.36 15.95
CA LEU A 323 -8.80 8.15 14.95
C LEU A 323 -8.92 9.40 14.06
N LEU A 324 -8.87 9.21 12.76
CA LEU A 324 -9.06 10.22 11.74
C LEU A 324 -10.44 10.00 11.09
N LEU A 325 -11.27 11.03 11.09
CA LEU A 325 -12.59 11.02 10.47
C LEU A 325 -12.59 12.06 9.34
N ALA A 326 -12.84 11.61 8.12
CA ALA A 326 -12.81 12.44 6.94
C ALA A 326 -14.14 12.37 6.20
N SER A 327 -14.71 13.51 5.83
CA SER A 327 -15.94 13.54 5.02
C SER A 327 -16.13 14.84 4.25
N PRO A 328 -16.89 14.81 3.14
CA PRO A 328 -17.48 16.02 2.60
C PRO A 328 -18.59 16.52 3.53
N GLY A 329 -18.60 17.82 3.83
CA GLY A 329 -19.59 18.45 4.70
C GLY A 329 -19.44 18.07 6.17
N PHE A 330 -20.58 17.82 6.85
CA PHE A 330 -20.65 17.68 8.32
C PHE A 330 -20.76 16.23 8.82
N VAL A 331 -20.80 15.24 7.92
CA VAL A 331 -21.05 13.82 8.24
C VAL A 331 -20.07 13.26 9.27
N ALA A 332 -18.77 13.55 9.14
CA ALA A 332 -17.74 13.11 10.08
C ALA A 332 -17.89 13.76 11.47
N GLY A 333 -18.32 15.03 11.52
CA GLY A 333 -18.61 15.75 12.76
C GLY A 333 -19.80 15.13 13.50
N ASP A 334 -20.89 14.87 12.78
CA ASP A 334 -22.08 14.22 13.31
C ASP A 334 -21.78 12.80 13.79
N PHE A 335 -20.96 12.06 13.04
CA PHE A 335 -20.52 10.73 13.44
C PHE A 335 -19.67 10.76 14.70
N LYS A 336 -18.74 11.73 14.84
CA LYS A 336 -17.97 11.92 16.08
C LYS A 336 -18.89 12.18 17.27
N GLN A 337 -19.93 13.00 17.10
CA GLN A 337 -20.92 13.24 18.15
C GLN A 337 -21.74 11.98 18.47
N TYR A 338 -22.09 11.20 17.45
CA TYR A 338 -22.77 9.91 17.63
C TYR A 338 -21.93 8.91 18.45
N ILE A 339 -20.63 8.80 18.18
CA ILE A 339 -19.70 7.98 18.99
C ILE A 339 -19.67 8.47 20.45
N ALA A 340 -19.57 9.79 20.65
CA ALA A 340 -19.55 10.37 21.99
C ALA A 340 -20.84 10.09 22.78
N ASN A 341 -22.01 10.16 22.13
CA ASN A 341 -23.31 9.85 22.75
C ASN A 341 -23.41 8.36 23.09
N GLN A 342 -23.03 7.46 22.17
CA GLN A 342 -23.01 6.02 22.42
C GLN A 342 -22.05 5.63 23.56
N GLY A 343 -20.91 6.30 23.67
CA GLY A 343 -19.98 6.11 24.79
C GLY A 343 -20.58 6.50 26.14
N ARG A 344 -21.39 7.58 26.18
CA ARG A 344 -22.12 7.99 27.39
C ARG A 344 -23.25 7.01 27.72
N ASP A 345 -24.07 6.65 26.74
CA ASP A 345 -25.25 5.80 26.92
C ASP A 345 -24.86 4.38 27.39
N LYS A 346 -23.75 3.83 26.88
CA LYS A 346 -23.24 2.51 27.24
C LYS A 346 -22.23 2.51 28.39
N ALA A 347 -21.89 3.69 28.92
CA ALA A 347 -20.82 3.89 29.90
C ALA A 347 -19.47 3.25 29.51
N ASP A 348 -19.17 3.21 28.21
CA ASP A 348 -17.94 2.61 27.69
C ASP A 348 -16.81 3.64 27.67
N LYS A 349 -15.77 3.36 28.48
CA LYS A 349 -14.58 4.22 28.61
C LYS A 349 -13.77 4.26 27.31
N VAL A 350 -13.74 3.16 26.55
CA VAL A 350 -12.96 3.06 25.30
C VAL A 350 -13.58 3.97 24.25
N LEU A 351 -14.90 3.86 24.02
CA LEU A 351 -15.62 4.72 23.07
C LEU A 351 -15.50 6.21 23.43
N THR A 352 -15.55 6.53 24.72
CA THR A 352 -15.38 7.91 25.19
C THR A 352 -13.97 8.44 24.91
N ALA A 353 -12.94 7.61 25.06
CA ALA A 353 -11.57 7.97 24.72
C ALA A 353 -11.39 8.13 23.21
N VAL A 354 -11.90 7.20 22.41
CA VAL A 354 -11.87 7.24 20.94
C VAL A 354 -12.52 8.51 20.41
N ALA A 355 -13.69 8.89 20.93
CA ALA A 355 -14.37 10.13 20.53
C ALA A 355 -13.55 11.39 20.84
N LYS A 356 -12.79 11.41 21.95
CA LYS A 356 -11.90 12.53 22.31
C LYS A 356 -10.67 12.62 21.42
N GLN A 357 -10.10 11.47 21.06
CA GLN A 357 -8.93 11.38 20.19
C GLN A 357 -9.26 11.56 18.71
N ALA A 358 -10.54 11.41 18.34
CA ALA A 358 -11.02 11.57 16.97
C ALA A 358 -10.76 12.99 16.42
N THR A 359 -10.03 13.05 15.31
CA THR A 359 -9.78 14.27 14.52
C THR A 359 -10.73 14.29 13.35
N VAL A 360 -11.46 15.37 13.17
CA VAL A 360 -12.39 15.54 12.04
C VAL A 360 -11.71 16.41 11.02
N VAL A 361 -11.69 15.97 9.76
CA VAL A 361 -11.03 16.66 8.67
C VAL A 361 -11.96 16.72 7.47
N HIS A 362 -11.87 17.80 6.72
CA HIS A 362 -12.62 17.92 5.48
C HIS A 362 -12.01 17.02 4.39
N ALA A 363 -12.87 16.37 3.60
CA ALA A 363 -12.49 15.63 2.42
C ALA A 363 -13.45 15.93 1.28
N ASN A 364 -12.97 15.95 0.04
CA ASN A 364 -13.83 16.22 -1.10
C ASN A 364 -14.76 15.03 -1.45
N SER A 365 -14.41 13.80 -1.05
CA SER A 365 -15.23 12.60 -1.31
C SER A 365 -15.14 11.56 -0.19
N GLY A 366 -16.07 10.61 -0.18
CA GLY A 366 -16.06 9.45 0.73
C GLY A 366 -15.15 8.29 0.30
N HIS A 367 -14.35 8.44 -0.77
CA HIS A 367 -13.52 7.37 -1.34
C HIS A 367 -12.08 7.37 -0.81
N VAL A 368 -11.38 6.24 -0.93
CA VAL A 368 -10.00 6.06 -0.42
C VAL A 368 -9.02 7.10 -0.97
N HIS A 369 -9.18 7.52 -2.23
CA HIS A 369 -8.33 8.54 -2.86
C HIS A 369 -8.38 9.89 -2.13
N SER A 370 -9.48 10.22 -1.44
CA SER A 370 -9.57 11.44 -0.64
C SER A 370 -8.71 11.41 0.63
N LEU A 371 -8.23 10.23 1.04
CA LEU A 371 -7.32 10.14 2.18
C LEU A 371 -6.00 10.88 1.91
N ASN A 372 -5.54 10.88 0.66
CA ASN A 372 -4.33 11.59 0.22
C ASN A 372 -4.41 13.11 0.47
N GLU A 373 -5.58 13.70 0.20
CA GLU A 373 -5.85 15.10 0.50
C GLU A 373 -5.87 15.36 2.02
N VAL A 374 -6.54 14.46 2.76
CA VAL A 374 -6.69 14.55 4.21
C VAL A 374 -5.33 14.49 4.91
N LEU A 375 -4.41 13.64 4.45
CA LEU A 375 -3.07 13.49 5.01
C LEU A 375 -2.20 14.75 4.84
N LYS A 376 -2.48 15.58 3.84
CA LYS A 376 -1.79 16.87 3.61
C LYS A 376 -2.30 18.00 4.50
N SER A 377 -3.45 17.82 5.14
CA SER A 377 -4.03 18.86 5.98
C SER A 377 -3.15 19.13 7.22
N PRO A 378 -2.97 20.41 7.61
CA PRO A 378 -2.08 20.77 8.71
C PRO A 378 -2.53 20.22 10.07
N GLU A 379 -3.84 20.05 10.26
CA GLU A 379 -4.42 19.46 11.47
C GLU A 379 -3.98 18.01 11.67
N VAL A 380 -3.84 17.26 10.57
CA VAL A 380 -3.42 15.86 10.56
C VAL A 380 -1.91 15.76 10.71
N LEU A 381 -1.15 16.57 9.97
CA LEU A 381 0.30 16.64 10.08
C LEU A 381 0.77 16.99 11.50
N ALA A 382 0.06 17.88 12.21
CA ALA A 382 0.38 18.22 13.59
C ALA A 382 0.23 17.02 14.54
N LYS A 383 -0.73 16.12 14.28
CA LYS A 383 -0.98 14.92 15.10
C LYS A 383 -0.14 13.71 14.67
N MET A 384 0.27 13.66 13.41
CA MET A 384 1.03 12.57 12.81
C MET A 384 2.51 12.93 12.57
N LYS A 385 3.00 14.05 13.14
CA LYS A 385 4.37 14.55 12.92
C LYS A 385 5.46 13.52 13.23
N ASP A 386 5.20 12.67 14.23
CA ASP A 386 6.16 11.66 14.67
C ASP A 386 6.18 10.43 13.76
N MET A 387 5.22 10.29 12.85
CA MET A 387 5.13 9.15 11.94
C MET A 387 6.07 9.30 10.75
N LYS A 388 6.65 8.17 10.33
CA LYS A 388 7.60 8.09 9.22
C LYS A 388 7.04 8.69 7.93
N PHE A 389 5.81 8.32 7.55
CA PHE A 389 5.17 8.80 6.33
C PHE A 389 4.94 10.31 6.33
N ALA A 390 4.75 10.95 7.49
CA ALA A 390 4.51 12.39 7.55
C ALA A 390 5.79 13.16 7.18
N ARG A 391 6.96 12.68 7.61
CA ARG A 391 8.26 13.26 7.23
C ARG A 391 8.57 13.02 5.76
N GLU A 392 8.29 11.82 5.26
CA GLU A 392 8.46 11.49 3.84
C GLU A 392 7.62 12.38 2.92
N THR A 393 6.35 12.59 3.26
CA THR A 393 5.47 13.50 2.50
C THR A 393 5.98 14.94 2.55
N GLN A 394 6.50 15.40 3.70
CA GLN A 394 7.09 16.74 3.82
C GLN A 394 8.29 16.93 2.90
N TYR A 395 9.19 15.95 2.79
CA TYR A 395 10.33 16.06 1.88
C TYR A 395 9.91 16.06 0.41
N VAL A 396 8.93 15.24 0.04
CA VAL A 396 8.38 15.24 -1.32
C VAL A 396 7.73 16.59 -1.64
N ASP A 397 6.95 17.17 -0.72
CA ASP A 397 6.34 18.49 -0.93
C ASP A 397 7.38 19.60 -1.04
N GLN A 398 8.42 19.59 -0.18
CA GLN A 398 9.56 20.51 -0.29
C GLN A 398 10.27 20.39 -1.64
N PHE A 399 10.49 19.16 -2.11
CA PHE A 399 11.09 18.92 -3.43
C PHE A 399 10.25 19.56 -4.55
N PHE A 400 8.92 19.35 -4.56
CA PHE A 400 8.06 19.97 -5.56
C PHE A 400 8.01 21.49 -5.47
N ASP A 401 8.13 22.06 -4.28
CA ASP A 401 8.17 23.51 -4.11
C ASP A 401 9.49 24.11 -4.60
N MET A 402 10.62 23.41 -4.42
CA MET A 402 11.91 23.80 -5.02
C MET A 402 11.90 23.69 -6.54
N LEU A 403 11.29 22.63 -7.08
CA LEU A 403 11.15 22.45 -8.53
C LEU A 403 10.32 23.59 -9.17
N LYS A 404 9.32 24.11 -8.47
CA LYS A 404 8.55 25.29 -8.93
C LYS A 404 9.35 26.59 -8.86
N LEU A 405 10.27 26.69 -7.91
CA LEU A 405 11.11 27.87 -7.73
C LEU A 405 12.20 27.95 -8.80
N ASP A 406 12.57 26.81 -9.38
CA ASP A 406 13.60 26.67 -10.42
C ASP A 406 14.94 27.28 -10.00
N ASP A 407 15.39 26.88 -8.81
CA ASP A 407 16.60 27.40 -8.17
C ASP A 407 17.83 26.51 -8.38
N GLY A 408 17.73 25.45 -9.20
CA GLY A 408 18.80 24.46 -9.44
C GLY A 408 19.10 23.55 -8.24
N ARG A 409 18.28 23.54 -7.18
CA ARG A 409 18.50 22.69 -5.98
C ARG A 409 17.69 21.41 -5.97
N ALA A 410 16.80 21.19 -6.93
CA ALA A 410 15.98 19.99 -7.01
C ALA A 410 16.21 19.29 -8.35
N TRP A 411 16.70 18.05 -8.30
CA TRP A 411 16.96 17.23 -9.48
C TRP A 411 16.27 15.87 -9.33
N TYR A 412 15.81 15.31 -10.44
CA TYR A 412 15.21 13.98 -10.51
C TYR A 412 15.82 13.19 -11.66
N GLY A 413 15.60 11.88 -11.67
CA GLY A 413 16.17 10.99 -12.68
C GLY A 413 17.56 10.47 -12.31
N THR A 414 17.91 9.32 -12.89
CA THR A 414 19.04 8.52 -12.41
C THR A 414 20.41 9.10 -12.79
N SER A 415 20.51 9.74 -13.95
CA SER A 415 21.71 10.40 -14.49
C SER A 415 22.05 11.64 -13.66
N ALA A 416 21.14 12.61 -13.62
CA ALA A 416 21.30 13.87 -12.91
C ALA A 416 21.55 13.66 -11.40
N VAL A 417 20.78 12.78 -10.76
CA VAL A 417 20.99 12.49 -9.32
C VAL A 417 22.33 11.80 -9.08
N ALA A 418 22.79 10.92 -9.97
CA ALA A 418 24.11 10.28 -9.82
C ALA A 418 25.25 11.32 -9.89
N LYS A 419 25.18 12.29 -10.81
CA LYS A 419 26.13 13.40 -10.88
C LYS A 419 26.10 14.24 -9.61
N ALA A 420 24.90 14.60 -9.14
CA ALA A 420 24.74 15.38 -7.93
C ALA A 420 25.26 14.71 -6.65
N VAL A 421 25.04 13.40 -6.54
CA VAL A 421 25.63 12.60 -5.45
C VAL A 421 27.14 12.51 -5.62
N ASN A 422 27.65 12.44 -6.85
CA ASN A 422 29.08 12.36 -7.10
C ASN A 422 29.85 13.61 -6.68
N ASP A 423 29.26 14.78 -6.90
CA ASP A 423 29.82 16.08 -6.50
C ASP A 423 29.64 16.38 -5.01
N GLY A 424 28.87 15.56 -4.29
CA GLY A 424 28.61 15.75 -2.86
C GLY A 424 27.52 16.80 -2.55
N ALA A 425 26.72 17.20 -3.55
CA ALA A 425 25.64 18.18 -3.41
C ALA A 425 24.48 17.68 -2.52
N VAL A 426 24.37 16.36 -2.32
CA VAL A 426 23.38 15.74 -1.42
C VAL A 426 23.95 15.51 -0.01
N GLY A 427 25.18 15.97 0.25
CA GLY A 427 25.93 15.71 1.48
C GLY A 427 25.67 16.71 2.62
N PRO A 428 26.72 17.20 3.30
CA PRO A 428 26.57 17.96 4.54
C PRO A 428 25.99 19.34 4.25
N GLY A 429 24.84 19.65 4.85
CA GLY A 429 24.11 20.90 4.58
C GLY A 429 22.60 20.75 4.44
N GLY A 430 22.05 19.56 4.69
CA GLY A 430 20.61 19.31 4.62
C GLY A 430 20.13 18.80 3.26
N GLY A 431 21.04 18.26 2.44
CA GLY A 431 20.66 17.54 1.22
C GLY A 431 19.89 16.26 1.56
N VAL A 432 18.89 15.93 0.74
CA VAL A 432 18.01 14.78 0.95
C VAL A 432 17.92 13.96 -0.33
N LEU A 433 18.28 12.68 -0.25
CA LEU A 433 18.06 11.70 -1.33
C LEU A 433 16.72 10.99 -1.08
N LEU A 434 15.83 11.04 -2.06
CA LEU A 434 14.55 10.33 -2.08
C LEU A 434 14.64 9.18 -3.09
N VAL A 435 14.49 7.95 -2.60
CA VAL A 435 14.57 6.74 -3.45
C VAL A 435 13.34 5.87 -3.22
N ASN A 436 12.72 5.39 -4.29
CA ASN A 436 11.65 4.42 -4.18
C ASN A 436 12.19 3.02 -3.87
N ASN A 437 11.51 2.29 -2.98
CA ASN A 437 11.87 0.91 -2.66
C ASN A 437 11.76 -0.04 -3.88
N SER A 438 10.97 0.29 -4.90
CA SER A 438 10.90 -0.46 -6.16
C SER A 438 12.28 -0.67 -6.81
N LEU A 439 13.17 0.31 -6.73
CA LEU A 439 14.51 0.27 -7.32
C LEU A 439 15.42 -0.77 -6.67
N PHE A 440 15.24 -1.02 -5.37
CA PHE A 440 15.98 -2.09 -4.69
C PHE A 440 15.41 -3.48 -4.99
N ARG A 441 14.29 -3.57 -5.70
CA ARG A 441 13.63 -4.83 -6.07
C ARG A 441 13.85 -5.22 -7.53
N SER A 442 14.63 -4.46 -8.29
CA SER A 442 14.95 -4.81 -9.68
C SER A 442 15.56 -6.21 -9.79
N GLU A 443 15.28 -6.90 -10.89
CA GLU A 443 15.85 -8.23 -11.18
C GLU A 443 17.34 -8.13 -11.51
N ASP A 444 17.77 -7.01 -12.07
CA ASP A 444 19.17 -6.77 -12.38
C ASP A 444 19.99 -6.41 -11.13
N LEU A 445 21.02 -7.21 -10.87
CA LEU A 445 21.91 -7.06 -9.74
C LEU A 445 22.81 -5.83 -9.87
N ALA A 446 23.18 -5.43 -11.10
CA ALA A 446 24.08 -4.30 -11.31
C ALA A 446 23.39 -2.97 -10.93
N THR A 447 22.16 -2.76 -11.41
CA THR A 447 21.32 -1.61 -11.03
C THR A 447 21.06 -1.56 -9.53
N ARG A 448 20.74 -2.68 -8.88
CA ARG A 448 20.56 -2.70 -7.40
C ARG A 448 21.82 -2.22 -6.68
N LYS A 449 22.98 -2.78 -7.02
CA LYS A 449 24.26 -2.40 -6.39
C LYS A 449 24.59 -0.93 -6.61
N LYS A 450 24.26 -0.37 -7.78
CA LYS A 450 24.41 1.07 -8.08
C LYS A 450 23.60 1.94 -7.11
N TYR A 451 22.32 1.64 -6.90
CA TYR A 451 21.48 2.42 -5.98
C TYR A 451 21.86 2.23 -4.51
N VAL A 452 22.25 1.01 -4.11
CA VAL A 452 22.78 0.75 -2.75
C VAL A 452 24.02 1.59 -2.49
N ALA A 453 24.98 1.59 -3.43
CA ALA A 453 26.20 2.39 -3.32
C ALA A 453 25.90 3.90 -3.26
N MET A 454 24.91 4.38 -4.02
CA MET A 454 24.48 5.77 -3.98
C MET A 454 23.90 6.16 -2.61
N VAL A 455 23.04 5.32 -2.02
CA VAL A 455 22.48 5.54 -0.68
C VAL A 455 23.57 5.52 0.39
N GLU A 456 24.52 4.59 0.29
CA GLU A 456 25.66 4.51 1.21
C GLU A 456 26.55 5.75 1.11
N LYS A 457 26.84 6.21 -0.11
CA LYS A 457 27.63 7.42 -0.37
C LYS A 457 26.97 8.67 0.22
N VAL A 458 25.67 8.88 -0.02
CA VAL A 458 24.95 10.02 0.57
C VAL A 458 25.00 9.98 2.10
N ARG A 459 24.86 8.80 2.70
CA ARG A 459 24.96 8.64 4.16
C ARG A 459 26.38 8.87 4.67
N SER A 460 27.42 8.45 3.94
CA SER A 460 28.82 8.70 4.33
C SER A 460 29.19 10.17 4.25
N ASP A 461 28.63 10.88 3.28
CA ASP A 461 28.86 12.31 3.09
C ASP A 461 28.10 13.16 4.12
N GLY A 462 27.23 12.54 4.94
CA GLY A 462 26.44 13.21 5.98
C GLY A 462 25.10 13.77 5.50
N GLY A 463 24.66 13.36 4.31
CA GLY A 463 23.32 13.63 3.77
C GLY A 463 22.25 12.68 4.30
N GLU A 464 20.98 13.05 4.10
CA GLU A 464 19.85 12.24 4.54
C GLU A 464 19.27 11.41 3.39
N ALA A 465 19.38 10.08 3.46
CA ALA A 465 18.77 9.18 2.47
C ALA A 465 17.47 8.55 2.99
N ARG A 466 16.36 8.83 2.30
CA ARG A 466 15.00 8.34 2.62
C ARG A 466 14.49 7.39 1.54
N ILE A 467 14.14 6.19 1.99
CA ILE A 467 13.54 5.16 1.15
C ILE A 467 12.03 5.24 1.29
N LEU A 468 11.34 5.58 0.20
CA LEU A 468 9.90 5.72 0.13
C LEU A 468 9.25 4.40 -0.27
N SER A 469 8.09 4.11 0.31
CA SER A 469 7.27 2.95 -0.06
C SER A 469 6.47 3.25 -1.33
N SER A 470 6.58 2.40 -2.35
CA SER A 470 5.79 2.47 -3.59
C SER A 470 4.28 2.35 -3.36
N ASP A 471 3.87 1.72 -2.25
CA ASP A 471 2.46 1.53 -1.89
C ASP A 471 1.86 2.75 -1.18
N HIS A 472 2.67 3.77 -0.91
CA HIS A 472 2.24 5.03 -0.29
C HIS A 472 2.20 6.18 -1.33
N GLU A 473 1.41 7.22 -1.05
CA GLU A 473 1.29 8.38 -1.95
C GLU A 473 2.64 9.05 -2.24
N SER A 474 3.50 9.19 -1.22
CA SER A 474 4.84 9.76 -1.36
C SER A 474 5.69 9.00 -2.38
N GLY A 475 5.66 7.66 -2.35
CA GLY A 475 6.34 6.82 -3.35
C GLY A 475 5.67 6.90 -4.72
N GLN A 476 4.34 6.87 -4.80
CA GLN A 476 3.62 7.00 -6.09
C GLN A 476 3.94 8.33 -6.80
N ARG A 477 4.06 9.43 -6.05
CA ARG A 477 4.47 10.73 -6.60
C ARG A 477 5.92 10.71 -7.08
N LEU A 478 6.81 10.02 -6.37
CA LEU A 478 8.20 9.87 -6.79
C LEU A 478 8.33 8.99 -8.04
N THR A 479 7.49 7.97 -8.20
CA THR A 479 7.44 7.15 -9.43
C THR A 479 7.14 7.97 -10.68
N MET A 480 6.32 9.01 -10.57
CA MET A 480 6.05 9.92 -11.69
C MET A 480 7.29 10.72 -12.14
N LEU A 481 8.34 10.75 -11.33
CA LEU A 481 9.59 11.47 -11.55
C LEU A 481 10.79 10.54 -11.83
N GLY A 482 10.54 9.26 -12.10
CA GLY A 482 11.60 8.28 -12.38
C GLY A 482 12.17 7.58 -11.15
N ASP A 483 11.36 7.43 -10.08
CA ASP A 483 11.65 6.67 -8.86
C ASP A 483 12.84 7.15 -7.99
N ILE A 484 13.55 8.20 -8.43
CA ILE A 484 14.67 8.82 -7.70
C ILE A 484 14.64 10.33 -7.84
N ALA A 485 14.87 11.03 -6.73
CA ALA A 485 15.00 12.47 -6.67
C ALA A 485 15.98 12.91 -5.58
N ALA A 486 16.57 14.09 -5.73
CA ALA A 486 17.48 14.69 -4.77
C ALA A 486 17.17 16.16 -4.52
N ILE A 487 17.22 16.54 -3.25
CA ILE A 487 17.29 17.92 -2.79
C ILE A 487 18.76 18.22 -2.48
N LEU A 488 19.30 19.24 -3.13
CA LEU A 488 20.70 19.65 -3.01
C LEU A 488 20.86 20.75 -1.97
N ASN A 489 22.03 20.79 -1.32
CA ASN A 489 22.40 21.86 -0.37
C ASN A 489 22.85 23.15 -1.07
N TYR A 490 23.35 23.07 -2.31
CA TYR A 490 23.71 24.20 -3.16
C TYR A 490 23.14 24.01 -4.58
N PRO A 491 22.88 25.11 -5.32
CA PRO A 491 22.32 25.01 -6.67
C PRO A 491 23.35 24.46 -7.66
N MET A 492 22.93 23.49 -8.47
CA MET A 492 23.68 23.00 -9.62
C MET A 492 22.81 23.17 -10.87
N LEU A 493 23.42 23.69 -11.94
CA LEU A 493 22.77 23.94 -13.22
C LEU A 493 23.24 22.87 -14.21
N ASP A 494 22.42 22.62 -15.23
CA ASP A 494 22.79 21.87 -16.44
C ASP A 494 23.25 20.42 -16.17
N LEU A 495 22.65 19.71 -15.20
CA LEU A 495 22.98 18.29 -14.93
C LEU A 495 22.41 17.31 -15.97
N ASP A 496 21.42 17.77 -16.72
CA ASP A 496 20.73 17.07 -17.81
C ASP A 496 21.36 17.32 -19.20
N ASP A 497 22.18 18.37 -19.35
CA ASP A 497 22.76 18.77 -20.64
C ASP A 497 23.82 17.79 -21.21
N ASP A 498 24.39 16.89 -20.38
CA ASP A 498 25.33 15.87 -20.91
C ASP A 498 24.63 14.59 -21.44
N GLU A 499 23.29 14.49 -21.40
CA GLU A 499 22.60 13.34 -22.03
C GLU A 499 22.81 13.29 -23.56
N ASP A 500 23.18 14.41 -24.18
CA ASP A 500 23.54 14.49 -25.60
C ASP A 500 25.00 14.07 -25.91
N ALA A 501 25.84 13.84 -24.90
CA ALA A 501 27.26 13.49 -25.10
C ALA A 501 27.55 11.98 -25.02
N ASP A 502 26.76 11.23 -24.24
CA ASP A 502 27.04 9.81 -23.95
C ASP A 502 26.33 8.82 -24.92
N GLU A 503 25.42 9.28 -25.79
CA GLU A 503 24.80 8.42 -26.84
C GLU A 503 25.68 8.25 -28.10
N HIS A 504 26.87 8.85 -28.16
CA HIS A 504 27.72 8.83 -29.36
C HIS A 504 28.94 7.91 -29.33
N ASP A 505 29.29 7.30 -28.20
CA ASP A 505 30.54 6.51 -28.08
C ASP A 505 30.37 4.98 -28.09
N ASP A 506 29.15 4.44 -28.07
CA ASP A 506 28.94 2.97 -28.08
C ASP A 506 28.79 2.35 -29.50
N ASP A 507 28.74 3.16 -30.56
CA ASP A 507 28.50 2.70 -31.94
C ASP A 507 29.76 2.65 -32.85
N GLU A 508 30.93 3.04 -32.34
CA GLU A 508 32.18 3.06 -33.13
C GLU A 508 33.09 1.84 -32.88
N HIS A 509 32.93 1.11 -31.78
CA HIS A 509 33.82 -0.03 -31.47
C HIS A 509 33.42 -1.38 -32.12
N ASP A 510 32.26 -1.47 -32.77
CA ASP A 510 31.76 -2.73 -33.38
C ASP A 510 31.79 -2.74 -34.92
N LYS A 511 32.34 -1.69 -35.55
CA LYS A 511 32.50 -1.60 -37.01
C LYS A 511 33.89 -2.04 -37.50
N ASP A 512 34.96 -1.76 -36.74
CA ASP A 512 36.31 -2.14 -37.15
C ASP A 512 36.55 -3.66 -37.12
N THR A 513 35.86 -4.40 -36.25
CA THR A 513 36.03 -5.87 -36.16
C THR A 513 35.31 -6.64 -37.27
N LYS A 514 34.35 -6.01 -37.98
CA LYS A 514 33.58 -6.65 -39.06
C LYS A 514 34.18 -6.42 -40.46
N GLU A 515 34.92 -5.33 -40.67
CA GLU A 515 35.61 -5.10 -41.95
C GLU A 515 36.84 -6.00 -42.12
N GLU A 516 37.62 -6.30 -41.06
CA GLU A 516 38.79 -7.18 -41.18
C GLU A 516 38.45 -8.66 -41.48
N MET A 517 37.23 -9.11 -41.16
CA MET A 517 36.83 -10.50 -41.43
C MET A 517 36.33 -10.73 -42.87
N LEU A 518 35.99 -9.68 -43.62
CA LEU A 518 35.47 -9.80 -44.98
C LEU A 518 36.57 -9.81 -46.06
N ASP A 519 37.74 -9.24 -45.78
CA ASP A 519 38.88 -9.24 -46.72
C ASP A 519 39.74 -10.52 -46.66
N SER A 520 39.43 -11.46 -45.77
CA SER A 520 40.12 -12.76 -45.68
C SER A 520 39.42 -13.91 -46.42
N VAL A 521 38.26 -13.64 -47.06
CA VAL A 521 37.48 -14.62 -47.82
C VAL A 521 37.07 -14.07 -49.18
N ILE A 522 38.03 -13.65 -50.01
CA ILE A 522 37.91 -13.60 -51.47
C ILE A 522 39.21 -14.09 -52.10
#